data_AF-A0A4Q0YRF2-F1
#
_entry.id   AF-A0A4Q0YRF2-F1
#
_cell.length_a   1.000
_cell.length_b   1.000
_cell.length_c   1.000
_cell.angle_alpha   90.00
_cell.angle_beta   90.00
_cell.angle_gamma   90.00
#
_symmetry.space_group_name_H-M   'P 1'
#
loop_
_entity.id
_entity.type
_entity.pdbx_description
1 polymer ?
#
loop_
_entity_poly.entity_id
_entity_poly.type
_entity_poly.pdbx_seq_one_letter_code
_entity_poly.pdbx_strand_id
1 'polypeptide(L)'
;MRPNFDLLLIQSPIICYAHRNTYRAVSGLFTVSAIKKASIQNAFPKDEPVRILLLKNKPPVDVRKTIIQYELTTNLLDRCFISDTKKISTFLRAWFVKDDGKRSIFQSKEWLTLYPDLTSADKVAKYLSVSKKDL
;
A
#
# COMPACT_ATOMS: atom_id res chain seq x y z
N MET A 1 -15.48 -5.51 -21.74
CA MET A 1 -16.19 -5.16 -20.49
C MET A 1 -15.60 -3.86 -19.97
N ARG A 2 -16.38 -2.80 -19.78
CA ARG A 2 -15.85 -1.55 -19.20
C ARG A 2 -15.57 -1.80 -17.71
N PRO A 3 -14.40 -1.42 -17.17
CA PRO A 3 -14.16 -1.51 -15.74
C PRO A 3 -15.19 -0.65 -15.00
N ASN A 4 -15.82 -1.19 -13.95
CA ASN A 4 -16.69 -0.40 -13.09
C ASN A 4 -15.81 0.40 -12.10
N PHE A 5 -15.45 1.62 -12.49
CA PHE A 5 -14.56 2.47 -11.70
C PHE A 5 -15.20 2.93 -10.38
N ASP A 6 -16.52 3.03 -10.30
CA ASP A 6 -17.22 3.34 -9.06
C ASP A 6 -17.01 2.24 -8.02
N LEU A 7 -17.06 0.97 -8.44
CA LEU A 7 -16.79 -0.17 -7.54
C LEU A 7 -15.36 -0.13 -7.00
N LEU A 8 -14.37 0.22 -7.85
CA LEU A 8 -12.98 0.37 -7.44
C LEU A 8 -12.80 1.50 -6.42
N LEU A 9 -13.48 2.63 -6.64
CA LEU A 9 -13.47 3.78 -5.74
C LEU A 9 -14.14 3.47 -4.40
N ILE A 10 -15.17 2.62 -4.37
CA ILE A 10 -15.80 2.16 -3.13
C ILE A 10 -14.88 1.19 -2.37
N GLN A 11 -14.24 0.24 -3.08
CA GLN A 11 -13.39 -0.77 -2.44
C GLN A 11 -12.04 -0.22 -1.96
N SER A 12 -11.49 0.76 -2.67
CA SER A 12 -10.21 1.38 -2.37
C SER A 12 -10.27 2.88 -2.72
N PRO A 13 -10.86 3.70 -1.83
CA PRO A 13 -11.07 5.11 -2.08
C PRO A 13 -9.74 5.86 -2.19
N ILE A 14 -9.67 6.77 -3.15
CA ILE A 14 -8.50 7.63 -3.32
C ILE A 14 -8.57 8.74 -2.28
N ILE A 15 -7.62 8.74 -1.34
CA ILE A 15 -7.47 9.80 -0.35
C ILE A 15 -6.29 10.67 -0.75
N CYS A 16 -6.49 11.97 -0.86
CA CYS A 16 -5.51 12.94 -1.32
C CYS A 16 -5.34 14.11 -0.35
N TYR A 17 -4.22 14.83 -0.46
CA TYR A 17 -4.09 16.20 0.05
C TYR A 17 -3.66 17.15 -1.08
N ALA A 18 -4.01 18.42 -0.96
CA ALA A 18 -3.59 19.46 -1.90
C ALA A 18 -2.14 19.89 -1.64
N HIS A 19 -1.34 20.03 -2.70
CA HIS A 19 0.03 20.51 -2.63
C HIS A 19 0.43 21.23 -3.92
N ARG A 20 0.71 22.54 -3.83
CA ARG A 20 1.17 23.36 -4.97
C ARG A 20 0.34 23.13 -6.24
N ASN A 21 -0.97 23.30 -6.13
CA ASN A 21 -1.97 23.09 -7.20
C ASN A 21 -2.07 21.66 -7.76
N THR A 22 -1.48 20.68 -7.08
CA THR A 22 -1.60 19.26 -7.42
C THR A 22 -2.22 18.48 -6.26
N TYR A 23 -2.85 17.35 -6.57
CA TYR A 23 -3.32 16.40 -5.56
C TYR A 23 -2.31 15.28 -5.38
N ARG A 24 -1.96 14.99 -4.13
CA ARG A 24 -1.04 13.90 -3.77
C ARG A 24 -1.82 12.82 -3.06
N ALA A 25 -1.94 11.65 -3.70
CA ALA A 25 -2.56 10.49 -3.09
C ALA A 25 -1.73 10.00 -1.90
N VAL A 26 -2.41 9.73 -0.80
CA VAL A 26 -1.87 9.05 0.38
C VAL A 26 -2.46 7.65 0.54
N SER A 27 -3.63 7.40 -0.06
CA SER A 27 -4.21 6.07 -0.17
C SER A 27 -4.96 5.86 -1.50
N GLY A 28 -5.27 4.61 -1.85
CA GLY A 28 -5.95 4.23 -3.09
C GLY A 28 -5.01 4.16 -4.28
N LEU A 29 -3.73 3.81 -4.05
CA LEU A 29 -2.67 3.76 -5.05
C LEU A 29 -2.98 2.78 -6.18
N PHE A 30 -3.62 1.64 -5.88
CA PHE A 30 -4.08 0.69 -6.89
C PHE A 30 -5.17 1.31 -7.78
N THR A 31 -6.16 1.97 -7.17
CA THR A 31 -7.23 2.67 -7.91
C THR A 31 -6.66 3.79 -8.77
N VAL A 32 -5.73 4.60 -8.25
CA VAL A 32 -5.02 5.61 -9.03
C VAL A 32 -4.28 4.99 -10.21
N SER A 33 -3.60 3.86 -10.00
CA SER A 33 -2.85 3.18 -11.06
C SER A 33 -3.76 2.57 -12.13
N ALA A 34 -4.89 2.00 -11.72
CA ALA A 34 -5.90 1.46 -12.63
C ALA A 34 -6.53 2.55 -13.50
N ILE A 35 -6.88 3.70 -12.89
CA ILE A 35 -7.42 4.87 -13.62
C ILE A 35 -6.38 5.41 -14.59
N LYS A 36 -5.12 5.59 -14.18
CA LYS A 36 -4.04 6.03 -15.08
C LYS A 36 -3.88 5.10 -16.28
N LYS A 37 -3.85 3.79 -16.04
CA LYS A 37 -3.75 2.78 -17.10
C LYS A 37 -4.94 2.86 -18.06
N ALA A 38 -6.16 2.96 -17.53
CA ALA A 38 -7.36 3.10 -18.34
C ALA A 38 -7.37 4.41 -19.16
N SER A 39 -6.91 5.51 -18.58
CA SER A 39 -6.78 6.80 -19.28
C SER A 39 -5.81 6.72 -20.45
N ILE A 40 -4.63 6.12 -20.26
CA ILE A 40 -3.65 5.88 -21.33
C ILE A 40 -4.23 5.00 -22.45
N GLN A 41 -5.04 4.01 -22.08
CA GLN A 41 -5.68 3.08 -23.01
C GLN A 41 -6.96 3.64 -23.68
N ASN A 42 -7.31 4.92 -23.44
CA ASN A 42 -8.58 5.52 -23.88
C ASN A 42 -9.83 4.74 -23.42
N ALA A 43 -9.70 3.94 -22.35
CA ALA A 43 -10.77 3.17 -21.74
C ALA A 43 -11.47 3.92 -20.59
N PHE A 44 -10.95 5.09 -20.22
CA PHE A 44 -11.55 5.99 -19.23
C PHE A 44 -12.31 7.12 -19.95
N PRO A 45 -13.55 7.44 -19.57
CA PRO A 45 -14.29 8.54 -20.18
C PRO A 45 -13.58 9.87 -19.96
N LYS A 46 -13.37 10.65 -21.04
CA LYS A 46 -12.52 11.85 -21.01
C LYS A 46 -13.05 12.96 -20.07
N ASP A 47 -14.36 12.98 -19.83
CA ASP A 47 -15.04 14.04 -19.08
C ASP A 47 -15.64 13.57 -17.76
N GLU A 48 -15.32 12.35 -17.32
CA GLU A 48 -15.85 11.82 -16.07
C GLU A 48 -14.95 12.21 -14.89
N PRO A 49 -15.46 12.96 -13.90
CA PRO A 49 -14.67 13.38 -12.76
C PRO A 49 -14.37 12.18 -11.84
N VAL A 50 -13.11 12.01 -11.48
CA VAL A 50 -12.71 11.01 -10.48
C VAL A 50 -13.05 11.53 -9.09
N ARG A 51 -13.91 10.79 -8.37
CA ARG A 51 -14.23 11.11 -6.97
C ARG A 51 -13.05 10.77 -6.06
N ILE A 52 -12.67 11.73 -5.22
CA ILE A 52 -11.60 11.58 -4.24
C ILE A 52 -12.05 12.07 -2.87
N LEU A 53 -11.44 11.56 -1.81
CA LEU A 53 -11.54 12.10 -0.47
C LEU A 53 -10.37 13.07 -0.26
N LEU A 54 -10.69 14.36 -0.08
CA LEU A 54 -9.68 15.39 0.11
C LEU A 54 -9.46 15.65 1.61
N LEU A 55 -8.24 15.41 2.07
CA LEU A 55 -7.79 15.78 3.39
C LEU A 55 -7.58 17.29 3.46
N LYS A 56 -8.12 17.91 4.51
CA LYS A 56 -7.98 19.36 4.78
C LYS A 56 -6.51 19.79 4.87
N ASN A 57 -5.68 18.97 5.50
CA ASN A 57 -4.27 19.26 5.74
C ASN A 57 -3.38 18.14 5.19
N LYS A 58 -2.14 18.49 4.82
CA LYS A 58 -1.08 17.52 4.54
C LYS A 58 -0.82 16.69 5.81
N PRO A 59 -1.00 15.36 5.80
CA PRO A 59 -0.73 14.55 6.99
C PRO A 59 0.76 14.60 7.35
N PRO A 60 1.17 14.41 8.61
CA PRO A 60 2.58 14.29 8.99
C PRO A 60 3.33 13.22 8.18
N VAL A 61 4.65 13.33 8.06
CA VAL A 61 5.47 12.39 7.26
C VAL A 61 5.25 10.95 7.72
N ASP A 62 5.28 10.70 9.03
CA ASP A 62 5.15 9.36 9.58
C ASP A 62 3.76 8.78 9.31
N VAL A 63 2.71 9.58 9.48
CA VAL A 63 1.33 9.16 9.14
C VAL A 63 1.22 8.77 7.66
N ARG A 64 1.80 9.56 6.75
CA ARG A 64 1.78 9.21 5.32
C ARG A 64 2.54 7.91 5.04
N LYS A 65 3.70 7.70 5.69
CA LYS A 65 4.46 6.45 5.56
C LYS A 65 3.64 5.27 6.06
N THR A 66 3.04 5.38 7.24
CA THR A 66 2.19 4.34 7.83
C THR A 66 1.02 3.98 6.91
N ILE A 67 0.33 4.95 6.32
CA ILE A 67 -0.79 4.69 5.39
C ILE A 67 -0.28 3.95 4.15
N ILE A 68 0.81 4.43 3.54
CA ILE A 68 1.38 3.82 2.33
C ILE A 68 1.85 2.39 2.62
N GLN A 69 2.55 2.19 3.74
CA GLN A 69 3.02 0.87 4.17
C GLN A 69 1.85 -0.06 4.44
N TYR A 70 0.84 0.38 5.19
CA TYR A 70 -0.36 -0.41 5.44
C TYR A 70 -1.04 -0.84 4.13
N GLU A 71 -1.27 0.10 3.22
CA GLU A 71 -1.91 -0.21 1.95
C GLU A 71 -1.08 -1.17 1.09
N LEU A 72 0.23 -0.94 1.01
CA LEU A 72 1.13 -1.80 0.25
C LEU A 72 1.19 -3.20 0.87
N THR A 73 1.31 -3.28 2.19
CA THR A 73 1.40 -4.54 2.90
C THR A 73 0.07 -5.29 2.86
N THR A 74 -1.09 -4.68 3.09
CA THR A 74 -2.40 -5.34 2.94
C THR A 74 -2.66 -5.81 1.50
N ASN A 75 -2.30 -5.01 0.49
CA ASN A 75 -2.50 -5.45 -0.89
C ASN A 75 -1.55 -6.59 -1.28
N LEU A 76 -0.31 -6.60 -0.78
CA LEU A 76 0.63 -7.70 -1.06
C LEU A 76 0.34 -8.96 -0.24
N LEU A 77 0.14 -8.79 1.05
CA LEU A 77 0.13 -9.86 2.05
C LEU A 77 -1.27 -10.43 2.24
N ASP A 78 -2.30 -9.58 2.31
CA ASP A 78 -3.66 -10.02 2.70
C ASP A 78 -4.53 -10.30 1.48
N ARG A 79 -4.24 -9.67 0.35
CA ARG A 79 -4.97 -9.85 -0.92
C ARG A 79 -4.26 -10.74 -1.94
N CYS A 80 -3.17 -11.40 -1.54
CA CYS A 80 -2.41 -12.38 -2.34
C CYS A 80 -2.01 -11.90 -3.75
N PHE A 81 -1.76 -10.61 -3.96
CA PHE A 81 -1.40 -10.11 -5.29
C PHE A 81 -0.03 -10.59 -5.78
N ILE A 82 0.84 -11.06 -4.87
CA ILE A 82 2.15 -11.60 -5.19
C ILE A 82 2.31 -12.93 -4.48
N SER A 83 2.49 -14.00 -5.24
CA SER A 83 2.81 -15.35 -4.74
C SER A 83 4.33 -15.63 -4.72
N ASP A 84 5.14 -14.71 -5.25
CA ASP A 84 6.60 -14.83 -5.31
C ASP A 84 7.23 -14.33 -4.01
N THR A 85 7.68 -15.26 -3.18
CA THR A 85 8.29 -14.99 -1.88
C THR A 85 9.52 -14.07 -1.95
N LYS A 86 10.32 -14.16 -3.01
CA LYS A 86 11.52 -13.30 -3.15
C LYS A 86 11.13 -11.85 -3.39
N LYS A 87 10.07 -11.62 -4.16
CA LYS A 87 9.51 -10.27 -4.38
C LYS A 87 8.92 -9.72 -3.09
N ILE A 88 8.17 -10.53 -2.34
CA ILE A 88 7.64 -10.13 -1.03
C ILE A 88 8.78 -9.66 -0.11
N SER A 89 9.84 -10.45 0.03
CA SER A 89 10.99 -10.11 0.86
C SER A 89 11.69 -8.83 0.41
N THR A 90 11.88 -8.68 -0.91
CA THR A 90 12.46 -7.46 -1.50
C THR A 90 11.64 -6.22 -1.14
N PHE A 91 10.31 -6.29 -1.25
CA PHE A 91 9.44 -5.17 -0.90
C PHE A 91 9.46 -4.87 0.60
N LEU A 92 9.39 -5.90 1.45
CA LEU A 92 9.44 -5.72 2.91
C LEU A 92 10.73 -5.01 3.34
N ARG A 93 11.88 -5.38 2.78
CA ARG A 93 13.17 -4.73 3.06
C ARG A 93 13.30 -3.32 2.49
N ALA A 94 12.56 -3.01 1.41
CA ALA A 94 12.53 -1.68 0.84
C ALA A 94 11.59 -0.73 1.60
N TRP A 95 10.53 -1.26 2.22
CA TRP A 95 9.51 -0.46 2.89
C TRP A 95 9.72 -0.27 4.37
N PHE A 96 10.35 -1.24 5.03
CA PHE A 96 10.60 -1.21 6.47
C PHE A 96 12.08 -1.14 6.77
N VAL A 97 12.42 -0.31 7.75
CA VAL A 97 13.80 -0.19 8.24
C VAL A 97 13.93 -0.96 9.54
N LYS A 98 15.06 -1.65 9.68
CA LYS A 98 15.44 -2.34 10.91
C LYS A 98 15.94 -1.31 11.91
N ASP A 99 15.35 -1.26 13.10
CA ASP A 99 15.84 -0.41 14.18
C ASP A 99 17.23 -0.87 14.67
N ASP A 100 18.01 0.07 15.20
CA ASP A 100 19.32 -0.22 15.78
C ASP A 100 19.22 -1.25 16.91
N GLY A 101 20.18 -2.18 16.93
CA GLY A 101 20.20 -3.28 17.90
C GLY A 101 19.15 -4.37 17.70
N LYS A 102 18.21 -4.23 16.75
CA LYS A 102 17.27 -5.30 16.40
C LYS A 102 17.85 -6.29 15.40
N ARG A 103 17.31 -7.52 15.42
CA ARG A 103 17.74 -8.61 14.53
C ARG A 103 17.06 -8.56 13.17
N SER A 104 15.84 -8.02 13.08
CA SER A 104 15.09 -7.90 11.82
C SER A 104 14.08 -6.75 11.84
N ILE A 105 13.55 -6.42 10.66
CA ILE A 105 12.46 -5.43 10.49
C ILE A 105 11.21 -5.80 11.27
N PHE A 106 10.95 -7.09 11.51
CA PHE A 106 9.76 -7.59 12.22
C PHE A 106 9.75 -7.26 13.72
N GLN A 107 10.82 -6.65 14.21
CA GLN A 107 10.96 -6.17 15.58
C GLN A 107 11.06 -4.64 15.65
N SER A 108 11.00 -3.95 14.50
CA SER A 108 11.04 -2.50 14.47
C SER A 108 9.73 -1.90 14.99
N LYS A 109 9.82 -0.72 15.58
CA LYS A 109 8.64 0.02 16.08
C LYS A 109 7.66 0.30 14.94
N GLU A 110 8.18 0.62 13.76
CA GLU A 110 7.39 0.87 12.56
C GLU A 110 6.56 -0.36 12.17
N TRP A 111 7.19 -1.53 12.08
CA TRP A 111 6.51 -2.79 11.77
C TRP A 111 5.45 -3.15 12.82
N LEU A 112 5.82 -3.11 14.10
CA LEU A 112 4.93 -3.51 15.20
C LEU A 112 3.75 -2.56 15.41
N THR A 113 3.83 -1.32 14.90
CA THR A 113 2.68 -0.41 14.87
C THR A 113 1.60 -0.90 13.89
N LEU A 114 2.01 -1.53 12.79
CA LEU A 114 1.10 -2.05 11.77
C LEU A 114 0.66 -3.49 12.05
N TYR A 115 1.61 -4.33 12.49
CA TYR A 115 1.45 -5.76 12.70
C TYR A 115 1.92 -6.16 14.11
N PRO A 116 1.17 -5.78 15.16
CA PRO A 116 1.61 -5.97 16.55
C PRO A 116 1.84 -7.44 16.89
N ASP A 117 1.11 -8.36 16.25
CA ASP A 117 1.21 -9.80 16.54
C ASP A 117 2.30 -10.51 15.73
N LEU A 118 2.75 -9.92 14.61
CA LEU A 118 3.72 -10.53 13.68
C LEU A 118 5.17 -10.21 14.08
N THR A 119 5.54 -10.56 15.31
CA THR A 119 6.79 -10.15 15.96
C THR A 119 8.07 -10.87 15.50
N SER A 120 8.00 -11.74 14.49
CA SER A 120 9.14 -12.52 14.03
C SER A 120 8.98 -12.97 12.58
N ALA A 121 10.10 -13.29 11.92
CA ALA A 121 10.10 -13.83 10.56
C ALA A 121 9.30 -15.13 10.45
N ASP A 122 9.26 -15.92 11.53
CA ASP A 122 8.50 -17.17 11.61
C ASP A 122 6.99 -16.92 11.55
N LYS A 123 6.52 -15.97 12.37
CA LYS A 123 5.12 -15.56 12.37
C LYS A 123 4.69 -14.96 11.04
N VAL A 124 5.56 -14.14 10.42
CA VAL A 124 5.31 -13.55 9.11
C VAL A 124 5.28 -14.63 8.02
N ALA A 125 6.23 -15.56 8.02
CA ALA A 125 6.25 -16.69 7.08
C ALA A 125 4.95 -17.49 7.13
N LYS A 126 4.49 -17.80 8.36
CA LYS A 126 3.24 -18.52 8.58
C LYS A 126 2.02 -17.72 8.12
N TYR A 127 1.96 -16.43 8.46
CA TYR A 127 0.87 -15.53 8.05
C TYR A 127 0.73 -15.47 6.52
N LEU A 128 1.87 -15.42 5.82
CA LEU A 128 1.93 -15.33 4.36
C LEU A 128 1.91 -16.67 3.65
N SER A 129 1.96 -17.78 4.37
CA SER A 129 2.10 -19.12 3.79
C SER A 129 3.33 -19.23 2.87
N VAL A 130 4.46 -18.64 3.28
CA VAL A 130 5.73 -18.68 2.54
C VAL A 130 6.87 -19.30 3.35
N SER A 131 7.96 -19.63 2.67
CA SER A 131 9.20 -20.09 3.30
C SER A 131 9.87 -18.98 4.11
N LYS A 132 10.18 -19.28 5.38
CA LYS A 132 10.92 -18.39 6.28
C LYS A 132 12.33 -18.06 5.79
N LYS A 133 12.96 -18.94 5.00
CA LYS A 133 14.34 -18.74 4.53
C LYS A 133 14.48 -17.52 3.61
N ASP A 134 13.37 -17.12 3.01
CA ASP A 134 13.32 -16.07 2.02
C ASP A 134 12.94 -14.71 2.64
N LEU A 135 12.57 -14.64 3.92
CA LEU A 135 12.23 -13.41 4.66
C LEU A 135 13.44 -12.81 5.39
#